data_AF-A0AAW5EAZ3-F1
#
_entry.id   AF-A0AAW5EAZ3-F1
#
_cell.length_a   1.000
_cell.length_b   1.000
_cell.length_c   1.000
_cell.angle_alpha   90.00
_cell.angle_beta   90.00
_cell.angle_gamma   90.00
#
_symmetry.space_group_name_H-M   'P 1'
#
loop_
_entity.id
_entity.type
_entity.pdbx_description
1 polymer ?
#
loop_
_entity_poly.entity_id
_entity_poly.type
_entity_poly.pdbx_seq_one_letter_code
_entity_poly.pdbx_strand_id
1 'polypeptide(L)'
;ETLRSLDYLEAVDAHSNTSGVATYTNISLSARAEGVGVNNFAIEGLKLQVGRILNNEDIETNANVAVLDFNAKKNLFTRQKSEDVLGR
;
A
#
# COMPACT_ATOMS: atom_id res chain seq x y z
N GLU A 1 -20.75 13.66 -14.06
CA GLU A 1 -21.12 12.82 -12.90
C GLU A 1 -19.89 12.04 -12.46
N THR A 2 -19.72 11.82 -11.17
CA THR A 2 -18.54 11.14 -10.62
C THR A 2 -18.92 9.71 -10.29
N LEU A 3 -18.07 8.72 -10.54
CA LEU A 3 -18.39 7.31 -10.26
C LEU A 3 -18.88 7.09 -8.81
N ARG A 4 -18.36 7.87 -7.86
CA ARG A 4 -18.76 7.83 -6.44
C ARG A 4 -20.19 8.30 -6.15
N SER A 5 -20.85 9.00 -7.06
CA SER A 5 -22.21 9.55 -6.84
C SER A 5 -23.33 8.61 -7.29
N LEU A 6 -23.02 7.36 -7.61
CA LEU A 6 -23.99 6.37 -8.09
C LEU A 6 -24.48 5.52 -6.91
N ASP A 7 -25.79 5.55 -6.64
CA ASP A 7 -26.41 4.95 -5.44
C ASP A 7 -26.22 3.42 -5.29
N TYR A 8 -25.90 2.73 -6.39
CA TYR A 8 -25.68 1.29 -6.40
C TYR A 8 -24.20 0.90 -6.20
N LEU A 9 -23.29 1.87 -6.08
CA LEU A 9 -21.87 1.61 -5.83
C LEU A 9 -21.54 1.82 -4.36
N GLU A 10 -21.24 0.73 -3.66
CA GLU A 10 -20.85 0.75 -2.25
C GLU A 10 -19.47 1.40 -2.03
N ALA A 11 -18.54 1.20 -2.97
CA ALA A 11 -17.23 1.84 -2.96
C ALA A 11 -16.63 1.93 -4.37
N VAL A 12 -15.83 2.97 -4.62
CA VAL A 12 -15.04 3.14 -5.86
C VAL A 12 -13.61 3.50 -5.50
N ASP A 13 -12.67 2.81 -6.13
CA ASP A 13 -11.25 3.05 -5.95
C ASP A 13 -10.52 3.32 -7.27
N ALA A 14 -9.54 4.22 -7.23
CA ALA A 14 -8.69 4.55 -8.36
C ALA A 14 -7.44 3.68 -8.28
N HIS A 15 -7.08 3.01 -9.38
CA HIS A 15 -5.91 2.15 -9.43
C HIS A 15 -4.92 2.68 -10.48
N SER A 16 -3.67 2.89 -10.06
CA SER A 16 -2.55 3.23 -10.92
C SER A 16 -1.38 2.30 -10.62
N ASN A 17 -0.60 1.94 -11.63
CA ASN A 17 0.53 1.04 -11.45
C ASN A 17 1.80 1.59 -12.09
N THR A 18 2.92 1.34 -11.44
CA THR A 18 4.24 1.68 -11.95
C THR A 18 5.26 0.62 -11.53
N SER A 19 6.30 0.45 -12.33
CA SER A 19 7.40 -0.47 -12.05
C SER A 19 8.67 0.33 -11.83
N GLY A 20 9.47 -0.07 -10.84
CA GLY A 20 10.69 0.66 -10.49
C GLY A 20 11.61 -0.16 -9.61
N VAL A 21 12.63 0.49 -9.07
CA VAL A 21 13.57 -0.13 -8.12
C VAL A 21 13.26 0.37 -6.72
N ALA A 22 12.87 -0.55 -5.83
CA ALA A 22 12.78 -0.28 -4.39
C ALA A 22 14.13 -0.56 -3.75
N THR A 23 14.71 0.45 -3.08
CA THR A 23 16.01 0.32 -2.41
C THR A 23 15.86 0.60 -0.93
N TYR A 24 16.33 -0.33 -0.10
CA TYR A 24 16.50 -0.15 1.33
C TYR A 24 17.94 -0.49 1.69
N THR A 25 18.66 0.47 2.30
CA THR A 25 20.10 0.35 2.57
C THR A 25 20.87 -0.14 1.32
N ASN A 26 21.57 -1.27 1.42
CA ASN A 26 22.33 -1.91 0.36
C ASN A 26 21.55 -2.99 -0.42
N ILE A 27 20.21 -3.04 -0.28
CA ILE A 27 19.33 -4.00 -0.95
C ILE A 27 18.44 -3.27 -1.93
N SER A 28 18.52 -3.63 -3.20
CA SER A 28 17.65 -3.11 -4.26
C SER A 28 16.90 -4.25 -4.92
N LEU A 29 15.61 -4.06 -5.20
CA LEU A 29 14.78 -5.01 -5.93
C LEU A 29 13.91 -4.31 -6.96
N SER A 30 13.67 -4.98 -8.08
CA SER A 30 12.65 -4.55 -9.03
C SER A 30 11.27 -4.80 -8.41
N ALA A 31 10.51 -3.73 -8.20
CA ALA A 31 9.21 -3.74 -7.56
C ALA A 31 8.15 -3.19 -8.51
N ARG A 32 6.91 -3.62 -8.28
CA ARG A 32 5.71 -2.96 -8.79
C ARG A 32 5.09 -2.19 -7.63
N ALA A 33 4.81 -0.91 -7.85
CA ALA A 33 4.08 -0.07 -6.91
C ALA A 33 2.69 0.21 -7.47
N GLU A 34 1.70 0.15 -6.60
CA GLU A 34 0.30 0.38 -6.93
C GLU A 34 -0.22 1.56 -6.12
N GLY A 35 -0.65 2.60 -6.82
CA GLY A 35 -1.36 3.73 -6.24
C GLY A 35 -2.83 3.36 -6.14
N VAL A 36 -3.31 3.23 -4.91
CA VAL A 36 -4.68 2.86 -4.59
C VAL A 36 -5.25 3.82 -3.56
N GLY A 37 -6.56 3.97 -3.53
CA GLY A 37 -7.27 4.66 -2.47
C GLY A 37 -7.58 3.76 -1.27
N VAL A 38 -8.36 4.33 -0.35
CA VAL A 38 -8.60 3.77 0.99
C VAL A 38 -9.47 2.50 1.00
N ASN A 39 -10.21 2.22 -0.07
CA ASN A 39 -11.17 1.12 -0.12
C ASN A 39 -10.58 -0.15 -0.76
N ASN A 40 -9.45 -0.05 -1.46
CA ASN A 40 -8.89 -1.13 -2.26
C ASN A 40 -8.64 -2.40 -1.42
N PHE A 41 -8.09 -2.25 -0.22
CA PHE A 41 -7.81 -3.37 0.67
C PHE A 41 -9.08 -4.09 1.15
N ALA A 42 -10.18 -3.34 1.36
CA ALA A 42 -11.47 -3.92 1.74
C ALA A 42 -12.11 -4.66 0.57
N ILE A 43 -12.02 -4.09 -0.64
CA ILE A 43 -12.54 -4.69 -1.88
C ILE A 43 -11.78 -5.99 -2.22
N GLU A 44 -10.45 -5.99 -2.08
CA GLU A 44 -9.62 -7.17 -2.34
C GLU A 44 -9.65 -8.21 -1.20
N GLY A 45 -10.26 -7.88 -0.05
CA GLY A 45 -10.35 -8.78 1.10
C GLY A 45 -9.01 -9.07 1.77
N LEU A 46 -8.03 -8.18 1.63
CA LEU A 46 -6.69 -8.36 2.16
C LEU A 46 -6.66 -8.16 3.69
N LYS A 47 -5.82 -8.94 4.37
CA LYS A 47 -5.60 -8.84 5.82
C LYS A 47 -4.17 -8.39 6.10
N LEU A 48 -4.03 -7.41 6.99
CA LEU A 48 -2.74 -6.98 7.50
C LEU A 48 -2.21 -7.97 8.53
N GLN A 49 -0.91 -8.27 8.43
CA GLN A 49 -0.20 -8.96 9.49
C GLN A 49 0.09 -8.00 10.66
N VAL A 50 0.60 -6.80 10.34
CA VAL A 50 1.02 -5.77 11.31
C VAL A 50 0.82 -4.38 10.69
N GLY A 51 0.71 -3.34 11.52
CA GLY A 51 0.59 -1.95 11.06
C GLY A 51 -0.83 -1.55 10.72
N ARG A 52 -0.97 -0.61 9.77
CA ARG A 52 -2.26 -0.07 9.30
C ARG A 52 -2.26 0.09 7.78
N ILE A 53 -3.44 0.09 7.18
CA ILE A 53 -3.61 0.48 5.76
C ILE A 53 -3.65 2.00 5.62
N LEU A 54 -3.69 2.46 4.37
CA LEU A 54 -3.91 3.87 4.01
C LEU A 54 -5.24 4.36 4.57
N ASN A 55 -5.26 5.58 5.10
CA ASN A 55 -6.47 6.29 5.51
C ASN A 55 -6.67 7.58 4.69
N ASN A 56 -7.80 8.27 4.89
CA ASN A 56 -8.10 9.49 4.11
C ASN A 56 -7.07 10.60 4.35
N GLU A 57 -6.57 10.74 5.57
CA GLU A 57 -5.55 11.74 5.90
C GLU A 57 -4.26 11.51 5.11
N ASP A 58 -3.82 10.26 4.94
CA ASP A 58 -2.65 9.92 4.14
C ASP A 58 -2.82 10.37 2.68
N ILE A 59 -4.03 10.22 2.13
CA ILE A 59 -4.34 10.60 0.74
C ILE A 59 -4.43 12.13 0.61
N GLU A 60 -5.12 12.80 1.53
CA GLU A 60 -5.30 14.26 1.52
C GLU A 60 -3.98 15.00 1.70
N THR A 61 -3.07 14.45 2.51
CA THR A 61 -1.76 15.05 2.79
C THR A 61 -0.65 14.57 1.86
N ASN A 62 -0.92 13.63 0.95
CA ASN A 62 0.09 12.93 0.16
C ASN A 62 1.21 12.36 1.06
N ALA A 63 0.83 11.73 2.17
CA ALA A 63 1.77 11.17 3.12
C ALA A 63 2.67 10.12 2.47
N ASN A 64 3.95 10.12 2.84
CA ASN A 64 4.92 9.12 2.38
C ASN A 64 4.75 7.80 3.15
N VAL A 65 3.66 7.09 2.86
CA VAL A 65 3.32 5.80 3.47
C VAL A 65 3.18 4.74 2.38
N ALA A 66 3.56 3.50 2.72
CA ALA A 66 3.45 2.36 1.81
C ALA A 66 3.05 1.11 2.58
N VAL A 67 2.26 0.25 1.92
CA VAL A 67 1.96 -1.11 2.40
C VAL A 67 2.80 -2.08 1.58
N LEU A 68 3.53 -2.96 2.27
CA LEU A 68 4.38 -3.96 1.62
C LEU A 68 3.68 -5.32 1.62
N ASP A 69 3.75 -6.02 0.50
CA ASP A 69 3.39 -7.43 0.47
C ASP A 69 4.47 -8.28 1.19
N PHE A 70 4.16 -9.56 1.40
CA PHE A 70 5.08 -10.46 2.09
C PHE A 70 6.41 -10.64 1.35
N ASN A 71 6.41 -10.56 0.02
CA ASN A 71 7.62 -10.75 -0.79
C ASN A 71 8.55 -9.54 -0.66
N ALA A 72 8.04 -8.32 -0.82
CA ALA A 72 8.79 -7.09 -0.65
C ALA A 72 9.33 -6.99 0.78
N LYS A 73 8.51 -7.28 1.80
CA LYS A 73 8.96 -7.32 3.20
C LYS A 73 10.10 -8.32 3.38
N LYS A 74 9.95 -9.55 2.88
CA LYS A 74 10.96 -10.62 3.01
C LYS A 74 12.28 -10.24 2.34
N ASN A 75 12.23 -9.61 1.17
CA ASN A 75 13.42 -9.28 0.38
C ASN A 75 14.12 -7.99 0.85
N LEU A 76 13.38 -6.94 1.23
CA LEU A 76 13.96 -5.68 1.73
C LEU A 76 14.41 -5.79 3.20
N PHE A 77 13.65 -6.51 4.02
CA PHE A 77 13.83 -6.57 5.47
C PHE A 77 14.15 -8.00 5.94
N THR A 78 15.12 -8.64 5.28
CA THR A 78 15.49 -10.06 5.45
C THR A 78 15.76 -10.49 6.91
N ARG A 79 16.25 -9.59 7.75
CA ARG A 79 16.68 -9.88 9.14
C ARG A 79 15.79 -9.25 10.21
N GLN A 80 14.67 -8.65 9.83
CA GLN A 80 13.82 -7.88 10.74
C GLN A 80 12.42 -8.52 10.80
N LYS A 81 11.82 -8.55 12.00
CA LYS A 81 10.43 -8.98 12.12
C LYS A 81 9.51 -7.90 11.55
N SER A 82 8.28 -8.26 11.20
CA SER A 82 7.36 -7.31 10.57
C SER A 82 7.04 -6.14 11.51
N GLU A 83 6.97 -6.39 12.81
CA GLU A 83 6.74 -5.40 13.86
C GLU A 83 7.89 -4.38 13.96
N ASP A 84 9.13 -4.83 13.74
CA ASP A 84 10.34 -3.99 13.87
C ASP A 84 10.52 -2.98 12.72
N VAL A 85 9.76 -3.16 11.63
CA VAL A 85 9.83 -2.34 10.41
C VAL A 85 8.88 -1.14 10.47
N LEU A 86 7.88 -1.16 11.36
CA LEU A 86 6.86 -0.12 11.43
C LEU A 86 7.41 1.20 11.98
N GLY A 87 7.11 2.32 11.31
CA GLY A 87 7.43 3.67 11.79
C GLY A 87 8.90 4.10 11.68
N ARG A 88 9.68 3.41 10.83
CA ARG A 88 11.07 3.75 10.53
C ARG A 88 11.22 4.73 9.38
#